data_AF-A0A1B6M4E1-F1
#
_entry.id   AF-A0A1B6M4E1-F1
#
_cell.length_a   1.000
_cell.length_b   1.000
_cell.length_c   1.000
_cell.angle_alpha   90.00
_cell.angle_beta   90.00
_cell.angle_gamma   90.00
#
_symmetry.space_group_name_H-M   'P 1'
#
loop_
_entity.id
_entity.type
_entity.pdbx_description
1 polymer ?
#
loop_
_entity_poly.entity_id
_entity_poly.type
_entity_poly.pdbx_seq_one_letter_code
_entity_poly.pdbx_strand_id
1 'polypeptide(L)'
;HDVCKMLALSCLDLMVELDPHGHWISFLSARGYLKFLIDSLLAADSELVELLSPAAMTLRPLYVYESKMALLCRVASTPSGAELVLEQNCLASLSTMQVFDSHPDIAPRYPQSRLNSMELDFVPSVSSRYLQLLSPALALCQTIISSLGVENQSAVSQVMHFLLSHGDMVTQVLRCGSPFLQLNYLKELQQLTAVIARATNQEVVRITREGCGDKSLMLESTSHFHKIQKLMLALLGRFVLSETTLKDLTSSADPDRSDRERRAEVILTFMQISGNLVMYARNLVSSSGLDKPATSVILQPSLLEPNIIDKKETS
;
A
#
# COMPACT_ATOMS: atom_id res chain seq x y z
N HIS A 1 -30.13 -5.24 0.29
CA HIS A 1 -30.08 -3.84 0.73
C HIS A 1 -28.70 -3.56 1.34
N ASP A 2 -27.85 -2.79 0.67
CA ASP A 2 -26.43 -2.66 1.04
C ASP A 2 -26.22 -1.96 2.38
N VAL A 3 -27.08 -1.00 2.72
CA VAL A 3 -27.05 -0.33 4.03
C VAL A 3 -27.24 -1.32 5.18
N CYS A 4 -28.12 -2.31 5.01
CA CYS A 4 -28.35 -3.32 6.04
C CYS A 4 -27.12 -4.23 6.18
N LYS A 5 -26.47 -4.59 5.06
CA LYS A 5 -25.21 -5.35 5.09
C LYS A 5 -24.10 -4.59 5.81
N MET A 6 -23.94 -3.30 5.52
CA MET A 6 -22.95 -2.44 6.18
C MET A 6 -23.20 -2.37 7.69
N LEU A 7 -24.43 -2.08 8.11
CA LEU A 7 -24.78 -2.05 9.54
C LEU A 7 -24.55 -3.39 10.23
N ALA A 8 -24.92 -4.51 9.59
CA ALA A 8 -24.68 -5.84 10.13
C ALA A 8 -23.18 -6.14 10.29
N LEU A 9 -22.35 -5.76 9.31
CA LEU A 9 -20.89 -5.90 9.38
C LEU A 9 -20.29 -5.04 10.49
N SER A 10 -20.76 -3.80 10.67
CA SER A 10 -20.33 -2.94 11.77
C SER A 10 -20.73 -3.51 13.14
N CYS A 11 -21.92 -4.12 13.26
CA CYS A 11 -22.32 -4.82 14.47
C CYS A 11 -21.42 -6.03 14.75
N LEU A 12 -21.09 -6.83 13.71
CA LEU A 12 -20.17 -7.95 13.84
C LEU A 12 -18.76 -7.50 14.24
N ASP A 13 -18.26 -6.39 13.67
CA ASP A 13 -16.97 -5.79 14.04
C ASP A 13 -16.93 -5.46 15.53
N LEU A 14 -17.98 -4.80 16.04
CA LEU A 14 -18.11 -4.49 17.46
C LEU A 14 -18.20 -5.75 18.33
N MET A 15 -18.91 -6.80 17.88
CA MET A 15 -19.01 -8.05 18.62
C MET A 15 -17.66 -8.77 18.73
N VAL A 16 -16.85 -8.73 17.67
CA VAL A 16 -15.47 -9.27 17.70
C VAL A 16 -14.58 -8.43 18.60
N GLU A 17 -14.73 -7.10 18.59
CA GLU A 17 -13.97 -6.20 19.47
C GLU A 17 -14.27 -6.42 20.97
N LEU A 18 -15.52 -6.71 21.31
CA LEU A 18 -15.95 -6.97 22.69
C LEU A 18 -15.60 -8.38 23.21
N ASP A 19 -15.07 -9.26 22.36
CA ASP A 19 -14.73 -10.65 22.74
C ASP A 19 -13.22 -10.88 22.75
N PRO A 20 -12.55 -10.61 23.89
CA PRO A 20 -11.11 -10.79 24.03
C PRO A 20 -10.68 -12.26 23.95
N HIS A 21 -11.62 -13.20 24.09
CA HIS A 21 -11.35 -14.63 24.10
C HIS A 21 -11.44 -15.27 22.70
N GLY A 22 -11.91 -14.55 21.68
CA GLY A 22 -11.93 -15.02 20.29
C GLY A 22 -12.96 -16.12 19.97
N HIS A 23 -14.01 -16.26 20.78
CA HIS A 23 -15.13 -17.17 20.53
C HIS A 23 -15.89 -16.80 19.25
N TRP A 24 -16.11 -15.50 19.00
CA TRP A 24 -16.77 -15.05 17.78
C TRP A 24 -15.92 -15.33 16.53
N ILE A 25 -14.60 -15.09 16.61
CA ILE A 25 -13.67 -15.37 15.50
C ILE A 25 -13.70 -16.86 15.16
N SER A 26 -13.56 -17.73 16.17
CA SER A 26 -13.60 -19.18 15.97
C SER A 26 -14.97 -19.65 15.46
N PHE A 27 -16.07 -19.07 15.94
CA PHE A 27 -17.42 -19.36 15.43
C PHE A 27 -17.60 -18.96 13.96
N LEU A 28 -17.16 -17.75 13.58
CA LEU A 28 -17.23 -17.24 12.21
C LEU A 28 -16.43 -18.13 11.25
N SER A 29 -15.26 -18.60 11.68
CA SER A 29 -14.45 -19.54 10.91
C SER A 29 -15.09 -20.92 10.81
N ALA A 30 -15.50 -21.52 11.93
CA ALA A 30 -16.07 -22.87 11.99
C ALA A 30 -17.37 -23.03 11.17
N ARG A 31 -18.15 -21.95 11.04
CA ARG A 31 -19.37 -21.92 10.22
C ARG A 31 -19.12 -21.54 8.75
N GLY A 32 -17.89 -21.23 8.38
CA GLY A 32 -17.51 -20.83 7.03
C GLY A 32 -17.90 -19.39 6.65
N TYR A 33 -18.35 -18.57 7.61
CA TYR A 33 -18.70 -17.18 7.34
C TYR A 33 -17.49 -16.34 6.94
N LEU A 34 -16.32 -16.63 7.53
CA LEU A 34 -15.08 -15.95 7.18
C LEU A 34 -14.68 -16.23 5.71
N LYS A 35 -14.78 -17.48 5.27
CA LYS A 35 -14.52 -17.86 3.88
C LYS A 35 -15.53 -17.20 2.93
N PHE A 36 -16.81 -17.26 3.26
CA PHE A 36 -17.86 -16.61 2.47
C PHE A 36 -17.64 -15.10 2.34
N LEU A 37 -17.15 -14.44 3.39
CA LEU A 37 -16.81 -13.01 3.36
C LEU A 37 -15.73 -12.72 2.32
N ILE A 38 -14.67 -13.55 2.30
CA ILE A 38 -13.54 -13.46 1.36
C ILE A 38 -14.00 -13.76 -0.07
N ASP A 39 -14.75 -14.85 -0.29
CA ASP A 39 -15.29 -15.19 -1.60
C ASP A 39 -16.22 -14.08 -2.13
N SER A 40 -16.98 -13.44 -1.24
CA SER A 40 -17.83 -12.30 -1.58
C SER A 40 -17.05 -11.00 -1.84
N LEU A 41 -15.80 -10.87 -1.40
CA LEU A 41 -14.93 -9.77 -1.82
C LEU A 41 -14.47 -9.98 -3.26
N LEU A 42 -14.01 -11.20 -3.58
CA LEU A 42 -13.59 -11.56 -4.93
C LEU A 42 -14.73 -11.43 -5.94
N ALA A 43 -15.95 -11.84 -5.56
CA ALA A 43 -17.13 -11.67 -6.42
C ALA A 43 -17.50 -10.20 -6.69
N ALA A 44 -17.05 -9.26 -5.86
CA ALA A 44 -17.32 -7.83 -6.04
C ALA A 44 -16.27 -7.13 -6.93
N ASP A 45 -15.19 -7.81 -7.33
CA ASP A 45 -14.06 -7.19 -8.04
C ASP A 45 -14.49 -6.40 -9.30
N SER A 46 -15.36 -6.99 -10.14
CA SER A 46 -15.87 -6.31 -11.34
C SER A 46 -16.64 -5.02 -11.01
N GLU A 47 -17.47 -5.04 -9.97
CA GLU A 47 -18.21 -3.85 -9.53
C GLU A 47 -17.26 -2.77 -9.01
N LEU A 48 -16.19 -3.16 -8.31
CA LEU A 48 -15.19 -2.23 -7.77
C LEU A 48 -14.32 -1.61 -8.88
N VAL A 49 -14.00 -2.37 -9.93
CA VAL A 49 -13.32 -1.83 -11.13
C VAL A 49 -14.18 -0.77 -11.81
N GLU A 50 -15.49 -0.98 -11.95
CA GLU A 50 -16.40 0.01 -12.53
C GLU A 50 -16.45 1.33 -11.73
N LEU A 51 -16.23 1.28 -10.41
CA LEU A 51 -16.17 2.48 -9.56
C LEU A 51 -14.96 3.39 -9.85
N LEU A 52 -13.90 2.85 -10.45
CA LEU A 52 -12.72 3.61 -10.85
C LEU A 52 -12.97 4.39 -12.14
N SER A 53 -14.08 4.13 -12.84
CA SER A 53 -14.52 4.98 -13.96
C SER A 53 -14.97 6.36 -13.48
N PRO A 54 -14.65 7.45 -14.21
CA PRO A 54 -15.15 8.80 -13.91
C PRO A 54 -16.69 8.90 -13.87
N ALA A 55 -17.39 7.99 -14.54
CA ALA A 55 -18.85 8.00 -14.67
C ALA A 55 -19.59 7.27 -13.54
N ALA A 56 -18.90 6.81 -12.49
CA ALA A 56 -19.52 6.04 -11.42
C ALA A 56 -20.62 6.83 -10.69
N MET A 57 -21.86 6.32 -10.71
CA MET A 57 -23.04 6.97 -10.14
C MET A 57 -23.28 6.61 -8.66
N THR A 58 -22.68 5.54 -8.14
CA THR A 58 -22.94 5.06 -6.77
C THR A 58 -21.65 4.60 -6.07
N LEU A 59 -21.51 4.89 -4.77
CA LEU A 59 -20.37 4.48 -3.94
C LEU A 59 -20.70 3.31 -2.99
N ARG A 60 -21.89 2.71 -3.14
CA ARG A 60 -22.36 1.66 -2.23
C ARG A 60 -21.46 0.42 -2.22
N PRO A 61 -20.98 -0.10 -3.37
CA PRO A 61 -20.10 -1.26 -3.36
C PRO A 61 -18.77 -0.98 -2.64
N LEU A 62 -18.25 0.25 -2.74
CA LEU A 62 -17.05 0.69 -2.02
C LEU A 62 -17.24 0.62 -0.50
N TYR A 63 -18.32 1.18 0.02
CA TYR A 63 -18.56 1.17 1.48
C TYR A 63 -18.85 -0.23 2.03
N VAL A 64 -19.47 -1.11 1.23
CA VAL A 64 -19.61 -2.53 1.60
C VAL A 64 -18.24 -3.21 1.63
N TYR A 65 -17.39 -2.95 0.64
CA TYR A 65 -16.01 -3.45 0.62
C TYR A 65 -15.23 -2.97 1.85
N GLU A 66 -15.27 -1.67 2.16
CA GLU A 66 -14.61 -1.11 3.35
C GLU A 66 -15.08 -1.79 4.64
N SER A 67 -16.40 -2.00 4.78
CA SER A 67 -16.97 -2.67 5.96
C SER A 67 -16.48 -4.13 6.10
N LYS A 68 -16.38 -4.86 4.97
CA LYS A 68 -15.85 -6.24 4.96
C LYS A 68 -14.37 -6.27 5.31
N MET A 69 -13.58 -5.37 4.74
CA MET A 69 -12.15 -5.27 5.00
C MET A 69 -11.86 -4.81 6.44
N ALA A 70 -12.66 -3.91 7.00
CA ALA A 70 -12.56 -3.50 8.40
C ALA A 70 -12.75 -4.70 9.34
N LEU A 71 -13.78 -5.52 9.12
CA LEU A 71 -14.00 -6.74 9.88
C LEU A 71 -12.82 -7.73 9.73
N LEU A 72 -12.28 -7.90 8.52
CA LEU A 72 -11.10 -8.75 8.30
C LEU A 72 -9.86 -8.22 9.05
N CYS A 73 -9.60 -6.92 9.01
CA CYS A 73 -8.54 -6.28 9.77
C CYS A 73 -8.74 -6.48 11.28
N ARG A 74 -9.98 -6.38 11.78
CA ARG A 74 -10.31 -6.63 13.18
C ARG A 74 -10.02 -8.07 13.58
N VAL A 75 -10.45 -9.04 12.79
CA VAL A 75 -10.15 -10.46 13.02
C VAL A 75 -8.64 -10.69 13.02
N ALA A 76 -7.92 -10.13 12.04
CA ALA A 76 -6.47 -10.24 11.93
C ALA A 76 -5.68 -9.50 13.02
N SER A 77 -6.32 -8.67 13.86
CA SER A 77 -5.66 -7.96 14.96
C SER A 77 -5.25 -8.89 16.11
N THR A 78 -5.70 -10.15 16.09
CA THR A 78 -5.26 -11.20 17.02
C THR A 78 -4.40 -12.22 16.27
N PRO A 79 -3.39 -12.85 16.90
CA PRO A 79 -2.55 -13.84 16.23
C PRO A 79 -3.36 -15.02 15.69
N SER A 80 -4.27 -15.59 16.47
CA SER A 80 -5.13 -16.70 16.04
C SER A 80 -6.07 -16.31 14.91
N GLY A 81 -6.65 -15.10 14.94
CA GLY A 81 -7.48 -14.60 13.85
C GLY A 81 -6.69 -14.34 12.57
N ALA A 82 -5.45 -13.85 12.68
CA ALA A 82 -4.56 -13.67 11.53
C ALA A 82 -4.19 -15.01 10.88
N GLU A 83 -3.91 -16.05 11.66
CA GLU A 83 -3.70 -17.42 11.15
C GLU A 83 -4.92 -17.91 10.37
N LEU A 84 -6.12 -17.78 10.95
CA LEU A 84 -7.37 -18.18 10.29
C LEU A 84 -7.62 -17.43 8.97
N VAL A 85 -7.33 -16.13 8.92
CA VAL A 85 -7.47 -15.32 7.70
C VAL A 85 -6.50 -15.80 6.61
N LEU A 86 -5.27 -16.17 6.97
CA LEU A 86 -4.29 -16.74 6.05
C LEU A 86 -4.68 -18.15 5.59
N GLU A 87 -5.17 -19.01 6.48
CA GLU A 87 -5.64 -20.36 6.15
C GLU A 87 -6.82 -20.36 5.16
N GLN A 88 -7.68 -19.33 5.23
CA GLN A 88 -8.78 -19.15 4.28
C GLN A 88 -8.35 -18.49 2.96
N ASN A 89 -7.04 -18.36 2.69
CA ASN A 89 -6.48 -17.82 1.46
C ASN A 89 -6.87 -16.36 1.15
N CYS A 90 -7.12 -15.54 2.18
CA CYS A 90 -7.57 -14.16 1.99
C CYS A 90 -6.62 -13.35 1.09
N LEU A 91 -5.30 -13.41 1.34
CA LEU A 91 -4.31 -12.66 0.55
C LEU A 91 -4.18 -13.21 -0.88
N ALA A 92 -4.39 -14.51 -1.08
CA ALA A 92 -4.43 -15.09 -2.41
C ALA A 92 -5.67 -14.61 -3.19
N SER A 93 -6.84 -14.53 -2.56
CA SER A 93 -8.03 -13.94 -3.18
C SER A 93 -7.79 -12.48 -3.59
N LEU A 94 -7.20 -11.67 -2.70
CA LEU A 94 -6.83 -10.29 -3.03
C LEU A 94 -5.83 -10.21 -4.19
N SER A 95 -4.86 -11.13 -4.27
CA SER A 95 -3.88 -11.16 -5.36
C SER A 95 -4.47 -11.44 -6.75
N THR A 96 -5.70 -11.97 -6.82
CA THR A 96 -6.40 -12.22 -8.09
C THR A 96 -7.30 -11.06 -8.53
N MET A 97 -7.54 -10.08 -7.66
CA MET A 97 -8.45 -8.97 -7.92
C MET A 97 -7.83 -7.94 -8.87
N GLN A 98 -8.53 -7.60 -9.94
CA GLN A 98 -8.07 -6.67 -10.97
C GLN A 98 -8.25 -5.20 -10.56
N VAL A 99 -9.04 -4.92 -9.52
CA VAL A 99 -9.26 -3.57 -9.01
C VAL A 99 -7.94 -2.86 -8.63
N PHE A 100 -6.96 -3.61 -8.12
CA PHE A 100 -5.67 -3.05 -7.71
C PHE A 100 -4.76 -2.70 -8.90
N ASP A 101 -4.95 -3.33 -10.05
CA ASP A 101 -4.15 -3.04 -11.25
C ASP A 101 -4.70 -1.84 -12.04
N SER A 102 -5.93 -1.41 -11.74
CA SER A 102 -6.60 -0.27 -12.37
C SER A 102 -6.20 1.09 -11.76
N HIS A 103 -4.89 1.31 -11.59
CA HIS A 103 -4.34 2.51 -10.94
C HIS A 103 -4.57 3.79 -11.80
N PRO A 104 -5.06 4.91 -11.23
CA PRO A 104 -5.23 6.16 -11.96
C PRO A 104 -3.88 6.86 -12.23
N ASP A 105 -3.67 7.35 -13.45
CA ASP A 105 -2.43 8.01 -13.85
C ASP A 105 -1.96 9.10 -12.86
N ILE A 106 -0.73 8.92 -12.36
CA ILE A 106 -0.10 9.86 -11.43
C ILE A 106 0.43 11.04 -12.23
N ALA A 107 -0.42 12.04 -12.47
CA ALA A 107 0.04 13.31 -13.03
C ALA A 107 0.89 14.06 -11.99
N PRO A 108 2.14 14.46 -12.30
CA PRO A 108 2.89 15.37 -11.43
C PRO A 108 2.10 16.68 -11.27
N ARG A 109 2.29 17.39 -10.14
CA ARG A 109 1.67 18.70 -9.87
C ARG A 109 2.02 19.70 -10.98
N TYR A 110 1.32 19.66 -12.11
CA TYR A 110 1.00 20.88 -12.79
C TYR A 110 0.07 21.65 -11.85
N PRO A 111 0.18 22.98 -11.76
CA PRO A 111 -0.88 23.79 -11.18
C PRO A 111 -2.12 23.53 -12.04
N GLN A 112 -2.89 22.50 -11.68
CA GLN A 112 -4.22 22.31 -12.17
C GLN A 112 -4.92 23.59 -11.79
N SER A 113 -5.16 24.40 -12.81
CA SER A 113 -6.05 25.52 -12.75
C SER A 113 -7.27 25.11 -11.93
N ARG A 114 -7.69 25.96 -10.99
CA ARG A 114 -8.90 25.78 -10.17
C ARG A 114 -10.20 25.77 -11.02
N LEU A 115 -10.13 25.33 -12.27
CA LEU A 115 -11.15 25.50 -13.28
C LEU A 115 -12.20 24.39 -13.27
N ASN A 116 -12.06 23.35 -12.43
CA ASN A 116 -13.09 22.35 -12.19
C ASN A 116 -13.56 22.28 -10.72
N SER A 117 -13.41 23.35 -9.93
CA SER A 117 -13.93 23.39 -8.54
C SER A 117 -15.46 23.59 -8.46
N MET A 118 -16.19 23.11 -9.46
CA MET A 118 -17.65 22.99 -9.45
C MET A 118 -18.09 21.55 -9.77
N GLU A 119 -17.18 20.58 -9.66
CA GLU A 119 -17.56 19.18 -9.53
C GLU A 119 -18.09 18.97 -8.11
N LEU A 120 -19.43 18.94 -7.99
CA LEU A 120 -20.22 18.46 -6.85
C LEU A 120 -19.38 17.92 -5.68
N ASP A 121 -19.29 18.66 -4.57
CA ASP A 121 -18.57 18.33 -3.32
C ASP A 121 -18.92 16.95 -2.70
N PHE A 122 -19.85 16.19 -3.28
CA PHE A 122 -20.37 14.93 -2.76
C PHE A 122 -19.71 13.66 -3.32
N VAL A 123 -18.97 13.72 -4.44
CA VAL A 123 -18.33 12.53 -5.04
C VAL A 123 -16.81 12.64 -4.93
N PRO A 124 -16.13 11.73 -4.20
CA PRO A 124 -14.68 11.72 -4.11
C PRO A 124 -14.03 11.54 -5.49
N SER A 125 -12.87 12.16 -5.72
CA SER A 125 -12.10 11.98 -6.96
C SER A 125 -11.69 10.52 -7.17
N VAL A 126 -11.42 10.14 -8.42
CA VAL A 126 -10.98 8.76 -8.77
C VAL A 126 -9.79 8.33 -7.91
N SER A 127 -8.79 9.21 -7.73
CA SER A 127 -7.62 8.95 -6.88
C SER A 127 -7.99 8.71 -5.41
N SER A 128 -9.00 9.42 -4.90
CA SER A 128 -9.49 9.21 -3.52
C SER A 128 -10.20 7.86 -3.38
N ARG A 129 -11.02 7.47 -4.38
CA ARG A 129 -11.71 6.17 -4.38
C ARG A 129 -10.72 5.00 -4.50
N TYR A 130 -9.71 5.15 -5.36
CA TYR A 130 -8.63 4.18 -5.47
C TYR A 130 -7.88 4.01 -4.14
N LEU A 131 -7.53 5.11 -3.47
CA LEU A 131 -6.90 5.04 -2.15
C LEU A 131 -7.81 4.36 -1.11
N GLN A 132 -9.12 4.61 -1.13
CA GLN A 132 -10.10 3.94 -0.26
C GLN A 132 -10.20 2.42 -0.53
N LEU A 133 -9.93 1.98 -1.76
CA LEU A 133 -9.87 0.55 -2.11
C LEU A 133 -8.57 -0.12 -1.65
N LEU A 134 -7.44 0.54 -1.92
CA LEU A 134 -6.12 -0.02 -1.66
C LEU A 134 -5.74 0.02 -0.16
N SER A 135 -6.11 1.10 0.53
CA SER A 135 -5.73 1.33 1.93
C SER A 135 -6.15 0.18 2.87
N PRO A 136 -7.41 -0.33 2.84
CA PRO A 136 -7.81 -1.46 3.67
C PRO A 136 -7.04 -2.76 3.36
N ALA A 137 -6.68 -3.01 2.10
CA ALA A 137 -5.90 -4.19 1.72
C ALA A 137 -4.46 -4.14 2.26
N LEU A 138 -3.82 -2.96 2.15
CA LEU A 138 -2.50 -2.74 2.73
C LEU A 138 -2.54 -2.73 4.25
N ALA A 139 -3.58 -2.15 4.86
CA ALA A 139 -3.79 -2.20 6.30
C ALA A 139 -3.93 -3.65 6.80
N LEU A 140 -4.69 -4.49 6.10
CA LEU A 140 -4.78 -5.92 6.43
C LEU A 140 -3.41 -6.60 6.40
N CYS A 141 -2.60 -6.34 5.37
CA CYS A 141 -1.22 -6.86 5.30
C CYS A 141 -0.37 -6.40 6.50
N GLN A 142 -0.45 -5.11 6.88
CA GLN A 142 0.29 -4.59 8.03
C GLN A 142 -0.19 -5.22 9.34
N THR A 143 -1.51 -5.39 9.52
CA THR A 143 -2.10 -6.00 10.69
C THR A 143 -1.67 -7.47 10.81
N ILE A 144 -1.72 -8.25 9.73
CA ILE A 144 -1.25 -9.64 9.71
C ILE A 144 0.23 -9.73 10.13
N ILE A 145 1.11 -8.92 9.54
CA ILE A 145 2.53 -8.91 9.89
C ILE A 145 2.74 -8.45 11.33
N SER A 146 1.94 -7.50 11.83
CA SER A 146 2.07 -6.99 13.20
C SER A 146 1.59 -8.01 14.23
N SER A 147 0.53 -8.77 13.94
CA SER A 147 -0.03 -9.79 14.83
C SER A 147 0.81 -11.06 14.89
N LEU A 148 1.32 -11.52 13.74
CA LEU A 148 2.09 -12.77 13.64
C LEU A 148 3.61 -12.58 13.76
N GLY A 149 4.08 -11.34 13.57
CA GLY A 149 5.49 -11.00 13.55
C GLY A 149 6.16 -11.24 12.19
N VAL A 150 7.26 -10.53 11.96
CA VAL A 150 8.09 -10.62 10.74
C VAL A 150 8.86 -11.95 10.61
N GLU A 151 8.86 -12.76 11.66
CA GLU A 151 9.49 -14.09 11.69
C GLU A 151 8.57 -15.17 11.09
N ASN A 152 7.26 -14.90 11.02
CA ASN A 152 6.30 -15.84 10.43
C ASN A 152 6.44 -15.85 8.90
N GLN A 153 7.17 -16.85 8.40
CA GLN A 153 7.49 -16.97 6.99
C GLN A 153 6.26 -17.12 6.09
N SER A 154 5.21 -17.79 6.57
CA SER A 154 3.96 -17.95 5.80
C SER A 154 3.28 -16.60 5.59
N ALA A 155 3.13 -15.81 6.66
CA ALA A 155 2.52 -14.49 6.61
C ALA A 155 3.30 -13.55 5.66
N VAL A 156 4.63 -13.49 5.83
CA VAL A 156 5.50 -12.66 4.99
C VAL A 156 5.44 -13.10 3.53
N SER A 157 5.48 -14.40 3.25
CA SER A 157 5.44 -14.94 1.88
C SER A 157 4.12 -14.62 1.18
N GLN A 158 2.99 -14.76 1.87
CA GLN A 158 1.68 -14.44 1.29
C GLN A 158 1.50 -12.94 1.03
N VAL A 159 1.99 -12.07 1.93
CA VAL A 159 2.00 -10.62 1.70
C VAL A 159 2.89 -10.24 0.52
N MET A 160 4.08 -10.85 0.42
CA MET A 160 4.96 -10.64 -0.74
C MET A 160 4.34 -11.15 -2.03
N HIS A 161 3.65 -12.29 -2.01
CA HIS A 161 2.91 -12.79 -3.17
C HIS A 161 1.85 -11.79 -3.64
N PHE A 162 1.06 -11.23 -2.71
CA PHE A 162 0.09 -10.17 -3.03
C PHE A 162 0.76 -8.96 -3.69
N LEU A 163 1.85 -8.43 -3.10
CA LEU A 163 2.57 -7.28 -3.67
C LEU A 163 3.16 -7.56 -5.05
N LEU A 164 3.70 -8.77 -5.27
CA LEU A 164 4.32 -9.16 -6.54
C LEU A 164 3.27 -9.45 -7.63
N SER A 165 2.09 -9.93 -7.25
CA SER A 165 0.98 -10.15 -8.18
C SER A 165 0.49 -8.83 -8.80
N HIS A 166 0.54 -7.74 -8.03
CA HIS A 166 0.25 -6.37 -8.51
C HIS A 166 1.54 -5.58 -8.77
N GLY A 167 2.59 -6.28 -9.25
CA GLY A 167 3.95 -5.74 -9.35
C GLY A 167 4.06 -4.50 -10.24
N ASP A 168 3.28 -4.40 -11.32
CA ASP A 168 3.28 -3.23 -12.20
C ASP A 168 2.72 -1.99 -11.48
N MET A 169 1.57 -2.11 -10.81
CA MET A 169 1.02 -1.03 -9.99
C MET A 169 2.00 -0.60 -8.90
N VAL A 170 2.58 -1.55 -8.16
CA VAL A 170 3.54 -1.23 -7.10
C VAL A 170 4.76 -0.50 -7.67
N THR A 171 5.30 -0.95 -8.81
CA THR A 171 6.45 -0.26 -9.44
C THR A 171 6.08 1.11 -9.98
N GLN A 172 4.86 1.31 -10.50
CA GLN A 172 4.36 2.61 -10.95
C GLN A 172 4.33 3.62 -9.80
N VAL A 173 3.74 3.26 -8.66
CA VAL A 173 3.66 4.15 -7.49
C VAL A 173 5.05 4.49 -6.95
N LEU A 174 5.93 3.50 -6.82
CA LEU A 174 7.31 3.72 -6.35
C LEU A 174 8.13 4.58 -7.33
N ARG A 175 7.95 4.40 -8.65
CA ARG A 175 8.65 5.19 -9.67
C ARG A 175 8.26 6.65 -9.63
N CYS A 176 6.96 6.93 -9.49
CA CYS A 176 6.40 8.28 -9.42
C CYS A 176 6.58 8.95 -8.04
N GLY A 177 7.10 8.21 -7.05
CA GLY A 177 7.28 8.72 -5.69
C GLY A 177 8.13 9.99 -5.63
N SER A 178 7.51 11.05 -5.09
CA SER A 178 8.11 12.37 -4.90
C SER A 178 7.52 13.02 -3.63
N PRO A 179 8.31 13.80 -2.86
CA PRO A 179 7.82 14.54 -1.69
C PRO A 179 6.67 15.50 -2.02
N PHE A 180 6.58 15.94 -3.27
CA PHE A 180 5.63 16.98 -3.71
C PHE A 180 4.37 16.42 -4.36
N LEU A 181 4.08 15.13 -4.21
CA LEU A 181 2.83 14.54 -4.68
C LEU A 181 1.59 15.17 -4.01
N GLN A 182 0.41 14.93 -4.58
CA GLN A 182 -0.83 15.20 -3.87
C GLN A 182 -0.97 14.25 -2.68
N LEU A 183 -1.67 14.68 -1.63
CA LEU A 183 -1.76 13.95 -0.36
C LEU A 183 -2.25 12.50 -0.53
N ASN A 184 -3.22 12.24 -1.42
CA ASN A 184 -3.74 10.89 -1.65
C ASN A 184 -2.64 9.93 -2.16
N TYR A 185 -1.87 10.35 -3.18
CA TYR A 185 -0.74 9.57 -3.69
C TYR A 185 0.41 9.47 -2.69
N LEU A 186 0.57 10.47 -1.81
CA LEU A 186 1.58 10.41 -0.75
C LEU A 186 1.19 9.38 0.32
N LYS A 187 -0.09 9.31 0.71
CA LYS A 187 -0.62 8.28 1.62
C LYS A 187 -0.49 6.88 1.01
N GLU A 188 -0.82 6.75 -0.27
CA GLU A 188 -0.64 5.52 -1.01
C GLU A 188 0.83 5.03 -0.96
N LEU A 189 1.76 5.92 -1.30
CA LEU A 189 3.19 5.63 -1.23
C LEU A 189 3.63 5.28 0.20
N GLN A 190 3.11 5.97 1.20
CA GLN A 190 3.39 5.70 2.61
C GLN A 190 2.95 4.29 3.02
N GLN A 191 1.75 3.86 2.64
CA GLN A 191 1.23 2.55 2.99
C GLN A 191 1.98 1.43 2.26
N LEU A 192 2.27 1.60 0.98
CA LEU A 192 3.04 0.63 0.20
C LEU A 192 4.47 0.48 0.73
N THR A 193 5.17 1.60 0.94
CA THR A 193 6.54 1.57 1.48
C THR A 193 6.58 0.93 2.88
N ALA A 194 5.55 1.13 3.70
CA ALA A 194 5.43 0.50 5.02
C ALA A 194 5.28 -1.02 4.95
N VAL A 195 4.43 -1.54 4.05
CA VAL A 195 4.25 -2.99 3.88
C VAL A 195 5.53 -3.60 3.31
N ILE A 196 6.10 -3.01 2.25
CA ILE A 196 7.33 -3.50 1.62
C ILE A 196 8.49 -3.53 2.62
N ALA A 197 8.66 -2.49 3.43
CA ALA A 197 9.70 -2.42 4.45
C ALA A 197 9.63 -3.56 5.45
N ARG A 198 8.41 -3.91 5.93
CA ARG A 198 8.21 -4.98 6.92
C ARG A 198 8.20 -6.37 6.32
N ALA A 199 7.70 -6.53 5.09
CA ALA A 199 7.63 -7.81 4.40
C ALA A 199 8.98 -8.24 3.82
N THR A 200 9.92 -7.33 3.59
CA THR A 200 11.24 -7.70 3.06
C THR A 200 12.17 -8.18 4.18
N ASN A 201 12.43 -9.49 4.24
CA ASN A 201 13.41 -10.14 5.12
C ASN A 201 14.29 -11.16 4.33
N GLN A 202 15.41 -11.61 4.90
CA GLN A 202 16.42 -12.54 4.35
C GLN A 202 15.83 -13.72 3.57
N GLU A 203 14.71 -14.27 4.03
CA GLU A 203 14.15 -15.51 3.51
C GLU A 203 13.27 -15.28 2.26
N VAL A 204 12.70 -14.08 2.05
CA VAL A 204 11.96 -13.77 0.81
C VAL A 204 12.89 -13.80 -0.40
N VAL A 205 14.13 -13.32 -0.23
CA VAL A 205 15.18 -13.42 -1.27
C VAL A 205 15.52 -14.87 -1.59
N ARG A 206 15.40 -15.79 -0.62
CA ARG A 206 15.60 -17.23 -0.81
C ARG A 206 14.40 -17.91 -1.46
N ILE A 207 13.20 -17.65 -0.96
CA ILE A 207 11.94 -18.24 -1.47
C ILE A 207 11.69 -17.82 -2.92
N THR A 208 11.93 -16.55 -3.27
CA THR A 208 11.85 -16.09 -4.68
C THR A 208 12.88 -16.81 -5.58
N ARG A 209 13.97 -17.35 -5.03
CA ARG A 209 15.03 -18.04 -5.77
C ARG A 209 14.85 -19.57 -5.83
N GLU A 210 14.17 -20.16 -4.86
CA GLU A 210 14.15 -21.63 -4.65
C GLU A 210 12.74 -22.26 -4.67
N GLY A 211 11.66 -21.47 -4.62
CA GLY A 211 10.34 -21.96 -4.18
C GLY A 211 9.27 -22.29 -5.22
N CYS A 212 9.46 -22.15 -6.54
CA CYS A 212 8.38 -22.43 -7.50
C CYS A 212 8.80 -23.39 -8.63
N GLY A 213 7.93 -24.37 -8.91
CA GLY A 213 8.20 -25.39 -9.93
C GLY A 213 8.13 -24.86 -11.36
N ASP A 214 7.45 -23.73 -11.57
CA ASP A 214 7.36 -23.07 -12.87
C ASP A 214 8.41 -21.94 -12.98
N LYS A 215 9.40 -22.18 -13.84
CA LYS A 215 10.52 -21.27 -14.06
C LYS A 215 10.07 -19.91 -14.61
N SER A 216 8.93 -19.83 -15.32
CA SER A 216 8.45 -18.58 -15.91
C SER A 216 7.92 -17.62 -14.83
N LEU A 217 7.02 -18.10 -13.97
CA LEU A 217 6.44 -17.32 -12.88
C LEU A 217 7.51 -16.91 -11.84
N MET A 218 8.52 -17.78 -11.62
CA MET A 218 9.68 -17.43 -10.81
C MET A 218 10.45 -16.25 -11.38
N LEU A 219 10.73 -16.26 -12.68
CA LEU A 219 11.54 -15.23 -13.32
C LEU A 219 10.84 -13.87 -13.27
N GLU A 220 9.53 -13.85 -13.51
CA GLU A 220 8.71 -12.64 -13.44
C GLU A 220 8.65 -12.09 -12.01
N SER A 221 8.32 -12.92 -11.02
CA SER A 221 8.30 -12.54 -9.61
C SER A 221 9.67 -12.01 -9.14
N THR A 222 10.75 -12.65 -9.59
CA THR A 222 12.13 -12.22 -9.34
C THR A 222 12.39 -10.85 -9.95
N SER A 223 11.98 -10.63 -11.20
CA SER A 223 12.13 -9.35 -11.90
C SER A 223 11.40 -8.22 -11.18
N HIS A 224 10.13 -8.43 -10.81
CA HIS A 224 9.36 -7.45 -10.04
C HIS A 224 10.01 -7.14 -8.69
N PHE A 225 10.47 -8.17 -7.97
CA PHE A 225 11.17 -7.98 -6.70
C PHE A 225 12.41 -7.09 -6.84
N HIS A 226 13.27 -7.36 -7.83
CA HIS A 226 14.47 -6.55 -8.09
C HIS A 226 14.12 -5.10 -8.48
N LYS A 227 13.05 -4.90 -9.28
CA LYS A 227 12.56 -3.56 -9.63
C LYS A 227 12.08 -2.81 -8.38
N ILE A 228 11.28 -3.44 -7.53
CA ILE A 228 10.79 -2.87 -6.27
C ILE A 228 11.97 -2.49 -5.38
N GLN A 229 12.95 -3.37 -5.20
CA GLN A 229 14.15 -3.09 -4.43
C GLN A 229 14.91 -1.86 -4.94
N LYS A 230 15.15 -1.79 -6.25
CA LYS A 230 15.83 -0.65 -6.87
C LYS A 230 15.06 0.65 -6.66
N LEU A 231 13.74 0.63 -6.80
CA LEU A 231 12.88 1.80 -6.62
C LEU A 231 12.80 2.25 -5.16
N MET A 232 12.68 1.33 -4.21
CA MET A 232 12.74 1.64 -2.77
C MET A 232 14.05 2.33 -2.39
N LEU A 233 15.19 1.83 -2.90
CA LEU A 233 16.49 2.47 -2.67
C LEU A 233 16.60 3.84 -3.37
N ALA A 234 16.06 3.99 -4.58
CA ALA A 234 16.05 5.27 -5.28
C ALA A 234 15.21 6.34 -4.55
N LEU A 235 14.11 5.94 -3.90
CA LEU A 235 13.27 6.83 -3.11
C LEU A 235 13.98 7.35 -1.86
N LEU A 236 14.91 6.58 -1.28
CA LEU A 236 15.68 7.00 -0.10
C LEU A 236 16.39 8.33 -0.33
N GLY A 237 16.96 8.55 -1.52
CA GLY A 237 17.61 9.81 -1.90
C GLY A 237 16.63 10.96 -2.17
N ARG A 238 15.35 10.68 -2.48
CA ARG A 238 14.31 11.69 -2.72
C ARG A 238 13.64 12.17 -1.44
N PHE A 239 13.57 11.30 -0.43
CA PHE A 239 12.89 11.56 0.85
C PHE A 239 13.88 11.86 1.98
N VAL A 240 14.85 12.74 1.70
CA VAL A 240 15.81 13.24 2.68
C VAL A 240 15.18 14.42 3.43
N LEU A 241 15.09 14.28 4.76
CA LEU A 241 14.61 15.37 5.61
C LEU A 241 15.67 16.48 5.66
N SER A 242 15.36 17.63 5.08
CA SER A 242 16.18 18.84 5.18
C SER A 242 15.32 20.04 5.57
N GLU A 243 15.94 21.09 6.11
CA GLU A 243 15.24 22.34 6.40
C GLU A 243 14.65 22.99 5.15
N THR A 244 15.32 22.87 3.99
CA THR A 244 14.83 23.44 2.74
C THR A 244 13.59 22.69 2.25
N THR A 245 13.62 21.36 2.28
CA THR A 245 12.48 20.52 1.89
C THR A 245 11.29 20.75 2.81
N LEU A 246 11.50 20.88 4.13
CA LEU A 246 10.43 21.19 5.06
C LEU A 246 9.86 22.58 4.81
N LYS A 247 10.72 23.58 4.55
CA LYS A 247 10.29 24.93 4.15
C LYS A 247 9.47 24.88 2.86
N ASP A 248 9.88 24.14 1.84
CA ASP A 248 9.17 24.00 0.57
C ASP A 248 7.81 23.30 0.71
N LEU A 249 7.73 22.29 1.58
CA LEU A 249 6.46 21.64 1.93
C LEU A 249 5.52 22.60 2.70
N THR A 250 6.08 23.57 3.42
CA THR A 250 5.32 24.57 4.18
C THR A 250 5.08 25.89 3.44
N SER A 251 5.76 26.16 2.34
CA SER A 251 5.74 27.46 1.65
C SER A 251 4.57 27.59 0.66
N SER A 252 3.90 26.49 0.31
CA SER A 252 2.65 26.53 -0.45
C SER A 252 1.44 26.83 0.45
N ALA A 253 0.86 28.03 0.29
CA ALA A 253 -0.52 28.47 0.62
C ALA A 253 -0.92 28.93 2.06
N ASP A 254 -1.46 30.17 2.13
CA ASP A 254 -2.31 30.88 3.13
C ASP A 254 -2.47 30.43 4.61
N PRO A 255 -2.74 31.37 5.55
CA PRO A 255 -2.76 31.12 6.99
C PRO A 255 -4.06 30.50 7.56
N ASP A 256 -4.92 29.88 6.75
CA ASP A 256 -6.18 29.28 7.23
C ASP A 256 -5.97 28.00 8.09
N ARG A 257 -6.93 27.66 8.95
CA ARG A 257 -6.86 26.47 9.84
C ARG A 257 -6.93 25.15 9.05
N SER A 258 -7.74 25.08 8.00
CA SER A 258 -7.87 23.88 7.16
C SER A 258 -6.56 23.52 6.46
N ASP A 259 -5.81 24.54 6.04
CA ASP A 259 -4.48 24.38 5.43
C ASP A 259 -3.43 23.91 6.45
N ARG A 260 -3.54 24.28 7.74
CA ARG A 260 -2.62 23.80 8.78
C ARG A 260 -2.73 22.30 9.05
N GLU A 261 -3.96 21.77 9.17
CA GLU A 261 -4.17 20.33 9.37
C GLU A 261 -3.68 19.53 8.18
N ARG A 262 -4.01 19.98 6.96
CA ARG A 262 -3.52 19.37 5.72
C ARG A 262 -1.99 19.39 5.63
N ARG A 263 -1.34 20.49 6.04
CA ARG A 263 0.13 20.59 6.10
C ARG A 263 0.73 19.62 7.11
N ALA A 264 0.17 19.53 8.30
CA ALA A 264 0.62 18.59 9.32
C ALA A 264 0.53 17.15 8.81
N GLU A 265 -0.55 16.82 8.10
CA GLU A 265 -0.74 15.50 7.51
C GLU A 265 0.26 15.18 6.39
N VAL A 266 0.56 16.15 5.51
CA VAL A 266 1.61 16.00 4.49
C VAL A 266 2.98 15.75 5.13
N ILE A 267 3.34 16.53 6.17
CA ILE A 267 4.61 16.38 6.88
C ILE A 267 4.70 15.03 7.58
N LEU A 268 3.63 14.62 8.27
CA LEU A 268 3.56 13.31 8.94
C LEU A 268 3.75 12.18 7.94
N THR A 269 3.04 12.24 6.81
CA THR A 269 3.12 11.22 5.75
C THR A 269 4.52 11.18 5.15
N PHE A 270 5.14 12.33 4.91
CA PHE A 270 6.54 12.42 4.47
C PHE A 270 7.49 11.73 5.45
N MET A 271 7.38 12.06 6.74
CA MET A 271 8.25 11.46 7.78
C MET A 271 8.05 9.95 7.90
N GLN A 272 6.80 9.48 7.78
CA GLN A 272 6.48 8.05 7.76
C GLN A 272 7.12 7.35 6.55
N ILE A 273 7.07 7.94 5.36
CA ILE A 273 7.76 7.41 4.16
C ILE A 273 9.26 7.33 4.42
N SER A 274 9.89 8.41 4.90
CA SER A 274 11.33 8.41 5.22
C SER A 274 11.68 7.30 6.22
N GLY A 275 10.87 7.13 7.27
CA GLY A 275 11.04 6.06 8.26
C GLY A 275 10.94 4.66 7.65
N ASN A 276 9.94 4.42 6.78
CA ASN A 276 9.78 3.16 6.07
C ASN A 276 10.97 2.85 5.15
N LEU A 277 11.47 3.85 4.41
CA LEU A 277 12.61 3.69 3.50
C LEU A 277 13.90 3.37 4.26
N VAL A 278 14.13 4.03 5.40
CA VAL A 278 15.28 3.73 6.28
C VAL A 278 15.13 2.33 6.90
N MET A 279 13.92 1.94 7.32
CA MET A 279 13.64 0.59 7.81
C MET A 279 13.92 -0.45 6.73
N TYR A 280 13.49 -0.22 5.48
CA TYR A 280 13.77 -1.08 4.35
C TYR A 280 15.28 -1.22 4.11
N ALA A 281 16.02 -0.10 4.07
CA ALA A 281 17.47 -0.12 3.91
C ALA A 281 18.17 -0.88 5.04
N ARG A 282 17.73 -0.69 6.30
CA ARG A 282 18.21 -1.46 7.46
C ARG A 282 17.97 -2.95 7.27
N ASN A 283 16.77 -3.35 6.87
CA ASN A 283 16.40 -4.76 6.67
C ASN A 283 17.23 -5.40 5.54
N LEU A 284 17.57 -4.63 4.51
CA LEU A 284 18.47 -5.09 3.43
C LEU A 284 19.93 -5.30 3.90
N VAL A 285 20.42 -4.44 4.80
CA VAL A 285 21.76 -4.60 5.39
C VAL A 285 21.81 -5.76 6.35
N SER A 286 20.85 -5.85 7.27
CA SER A 286 20.79 -6.97 8.21
C SER A 286 20.60 -8.30 7.50
N SER A 287 20.03 -8.28 6.29
CA SER A 287 19.88 -9.46 5.46
C SER A 287 21.14 -9.91 4.72
N SER A 288 22.11 -9.02 4.59
CA SER A 288 23.41 -9.29 3.98
C SER A 288 24.39 -9.79 5.04
N GLY A 289 24.32 -11.08 5.38
CA GLY A 289 25.21 -11.71 6.37
C GLY A 289 26.71 -11.57 6.06
N LEU A 290 27.55 -11.84 7.07
CA LEU A 290 29.02 -11.69 7.10
C LEU A 290 29.81 -12.43 5.98
N ASP A 291 29.16 -13.28 5.17
CA ASP A 291 29.81 -14.21 4.24
C ASP A 291 29.73 -13.81 2.74
N LYS A 292 29.41 -12.54 2.41
CA LYS A 292 29.51 -12.04 1.02
C LYS A 292 30.51 -10.88 0.93
N PRO A 293 31.53 -10.94 0.07
CA PRO A 293 32.47 -9.82 -0.17
C PRO A 293 31.85 -8.71 -1.05
N ALA A 294 30.56 -8.43 -0.90
CA ALA A 294 29.87 -7.36 -1.60
C ALA A 294 28.81 -6.78 -0.66
N THR A 295 29.21 -5.80 0.14
CA THR A 295 28.32 -4.84 0.78
C THR A 295 27.36 -4.34 -0.30
N SER A 296 26.09 -4.73 -0.26
CA SER A 296 25.09 -4.22 -1.21
C SER A 296 25.15 -2.70 -1.16
N VAL A 297 25.49 -2.04 -2.25
CA VAL A 297 25.65 -0.58 -2.28
C VAL A 297 24.26 0.04 -2.14
N ILE A 298 23.89 0.41 -0.91
CA ILE A 298 22.61 1.07 -0.58
C ILE A 298 22.60 2.48 -1.15
N LEU A 299 23.75 3.16 -1.00
CA LEU A 299 23.96 4.54 -1.41
C LEU A 299 24.97 4.51 -2.55
N GLN A 300 24.46 4.40 -3.77
CA GLN A 300 25.25 4.74 -4.94
C GLN A 300 25.13 6.25 -5.13
N PRO A 301 26.23 6.98 -5.39
CA PRO A 301 26.12 8.39 -5.76
C PRO A 301 25.22 8.47 -6.99
N SER A 302 24.05 9.08 -6.84
CA SER A 302 23.27 9.49 -8.00
C SER A 302 24.11 10.58 -8.67
N LEU A 303 24.75 10.23 -9.79
CA LEU A 303 25.13 11.24 -10.77
C LEU A 303 23.83 11.95 -11.12
N LEU A 304 23.61 13.12 -10.50
CA LEU A 304 22.69 14.11 -11.01
C LEU A 304 23.11 14.30 -12.45
N GLU A 305 22.36 13.74 -13.41
CA GLU A 305 22.50 14.14 -14.80
C GLU A 305 22.41 15.67 -14.79
N PRO A 306 23.48 16.39 -15.16
CA PRO A 306 23.37 17.83 -15.27
C PRO A 306 22.30 18.06 -16.33
N ASN A 307 21.20 18.72 -15.93
CA ASN A 307 20.23 19.26 -16.85
C ASN A 307 21.02 19.95 -17.96
N ILE A 308 20.96 19.37 -19.16
CA ILE A 308 21.43 19.99 -20.40
C ILE A 308 20.46 21.15 -20.64
N ILE A 309 20.69 22.25 -19.94
CA ILE A 309 20.29 23.56 -20.40
C ILE A 309 21.58 24.12 -20.98
N ASP A 310 21.74 23.88 -22.28
CA ASP A 310 22.69 24.58 -23.13
C ASP A 310 22.57 26.09 -22.84
N LYS A 311 23.48 26.60 -22.00
CA LYS A 311 23.93 27.97 -22.15
C LYS A 311 24.67 28.02 -23.48
N LYS A 312 23.94 28.32 -24.55
CA LYS A 312 24.52 29.02 -25.69
C LYS A 312 24.90 30.42 -25.22
N GLU A 313 26.09 30.52 -24.64
CA GLU A 313 26.93 31.69 -24.83
C GLU A 313 27.34 31.69 -26.29
N THR A 314 26.78 32.61 -27.07
CA THR A 314 27.45 33.17 -28.24
C THR A 314 27.04 34.63 -28.35
N SER A 315 28.00 35.49 -28.01
CA SER A 315 28.30 36.81 -28.58
C SER A 315 27.22 37.89 -28.61
#